data_AF-A0A846E549-F1
#
_entry.id   AF-A0A846E549-F1
#
_cell.length_a   1.000
_cell.length_b   1.000
_cell.length_c   1.000
_cell.angle_alpha   90.00
_cell.angle_beta   90.00
_cell.angle_gamma   90.00
#
_symmetry.space_group_name_H-M   'P 1'
#
loop_
_entity.id
_entity.type
_entity.pdbx_description
1 polymer ?
#
loop_
_entity_poly.entity_id
_entity_poly.type
_entity_poly.pdbx_seq_one_letter_code
_entity_poly.pdbx_strand_id
1 'polypeptide(L)'
;MKTPSGNMYQLRLSAQWGRKTIGLGSDRFFALNLALEVDESIEECRTKGKDVEIDSLKELVKSRRETTPPRVLKIVEKDDLAILWDNYVTFHRSKGAWEETYVLTHIKTVGSLVGKCPYQKLENKQEIVRWLFDDPKRSPATSKNRLKLIVAAIDWASKQGQISRHWGIEYRDLLESISIKTCQSPNDEDESNIEIFSVKEVYQILEALKTDCFSRFKGKHSQYYKYVYFCWLTGCRPSEAIALKWENVDLSKNNIKFCEGRVNASGQIIEK
;
A
#
# COMPACT_ATOMS: atom_id res chain seq x y z
N MET A 1 -33.00 -22.85 -6.20
CA MET A 1 -33.62 -23.85 -5.29
C MET A 1 -32.96 -23.72 -3.92
N LYS A 2 -33.70 -23.74 -2.81
CA LYS A 2 -33.08 -23.78 -1.46
C LYS A 2 -32.65 -25.22 -1.19
N THR A 3 -31.36 -25.44 -0.97
CA THR A 3 -30.78 -26.73 -0.58
C THR A 3 -30.31 -26.68 0.88
N PRO A 4 -30.05 -27.82 1.54
CA PRO A 4 -29.57 -27.85 2.93
C PRO A 4 -28.28 -27.04 3.18
N SER A 5 -27.51 -26.77 2.12
CA SER A 5 -26.26 -26.00 2.12
C SER A 5 -26.40 -24.54 1.65
N GLY A 6 -27.61 -24.02 1.44
CA GLY A 6 -27.86 -22.62 1.03
C GLY A 6 -28.70 -22.47 -0.24
N ASN A 7 -28.60 -21.32 -0.92
CA ASN A 7 -29.23 -21.11 -2.23
C ASN A 7 -28.44 -21.88 -3.30
N MET A 8 -29.12 -22.56 -4.23
CA MET A 8 -28.51 -23.19 -5.41
C MET A 8 -29.09 -22.56 -6.68
N TYR A 9 -28.22 -21.95 -7.49
CA TYR A 9 -28.51 -21.40 -8.80
C TYR A 9 -28.45 -22.50 -9.85
N GLN A 10 -29.39 -22.46 -10.80
CA GLN A 10 -29.53 -23.44 -11.87
C GLN A 10 -29.70 -22.70 -13.21
N LEU A 11 -28.95 -23.11 -14.23
CA LEU A 11 -29.18 -22.70 -15.61
C LEU A 11 -30.27 -23.57 -16.20
N ARG A 12 -31.24 -22.96 -16.89
CA ARG A 12 -32.26 -23.70 -17.62
C ARG A 12 -31.97 -23.63 -19.11
N LEU A 13 -31.73 -24.78 -19.73
CA LEU A 13 -31.49 -24.85 -21.17
C LEU A 13 -32.79 -24.64 -21.95
N SER A 14 -32.66 -24.15 -23.19
CA SER A 14 -33.79 -23.83 -24.05
C SER A 14 -34.64 -25.07 -24.39
N ALA A 15 -35.87 -24.85 -24.88
CA ALA A 15 -36.81 -25.92 -25.19
C ALA A 15 -36.30 -26.93 -26.22
N GLN A 16 -35.39 -26.50 -27.12
CA GLN A 16 -34.75 -27.37 -28.13
C GLN A 16 -33.93 -28.52 -27.51
N TRP A 17 -33.67 -28.48 -26.19
CA TRP A 17 -32.73 -29.35 -25.47
C TRP A 17 -33.42 -30.12 -24.34
N GLY A 18 -34.75 -30.23 -24.41
CA GLY A 18 -35.56 -30.97 -23.46
C GLY A 18 -35.79 -30.27 -22.11
N ARG A 19 -35.64 -28.93 -22.04
CA ARG A 19 -35.84 -28.13 -20.82
C ARG A 19 -35.02 -28.63 -19.61
N LYS A 20 -33.84 -29.20 -19.85
CA LYS A 20 -32.94 -29.69 -18.80
C LYS A 20 -32.33 -28.51 -18.02
N THR A 21 -31.89 -28.79 -16.79
CA THR A 21 -31.24 -27.81 -15.93
C THR A 21 -29.81 -28.25 -15.58
N ILE A 22 -28.91 -27.28 -15.47
CA ILE A 22 -27.53 -27.47 -15.02
C ILE A 22 -27.37 -26.70 -13.71
N GLY A 23 -26.94 -27.37 -12.64
CA GLY A 23 -26.66 -26.70 -11.37
C GLY A 23 -25.38 -25.89 -11.47
N LEU A 24 -25.42 -24.59 -11.16
CA LEU A 24 -24.31 -23.64 -11.32
C LEU A 24 -23.60 -23.28 -10.02
N GLY A 25 -24.25 -23.47 -8.87
CA GLY A 25 -23.59 -23.47 -7.56
C GLY A 25 -24.35 -22.60 -6.56
N SER A 26 -23.74 -22.28 -5.43
CA SER A 26 -24.38 -21.50 -4.38
C SER A 26 -24.11 -20.00 -4.42
N ASP A 27 -23.02 -19.57 -5.06
CA ASP A 27 -22.71 -18.16 -5.24
C ASP A 27 -23.34 -17.59 -6.54
N ARG A 28 -23.96 -16.41 -6.43
CA ARG A 28 -24.73 -15.81 -7.54
C ARG A 28 -23.86 -15.40 -8.71
N PHE A 29 -22.73 -14.76 -8.43
CA PHE A 29 -21.86 -14.21 -9.46
C PHE A 29 -21.02 -15.28 -10.12
N PHE A 30 -20.52 -16.24 -9.34
CA PHE A 30 -19.88 -17.43 -9.88
C PHE A 30 -20.85 -18.24 -10.77
N ALA A 31 -22.11 -18.37 -10.36
CA ALA A 31 -23.13 -18.99 -11.20
C ALA A 31 -23.38 -18.21 -12.50
N LEU A 32 -23.38 -16.87 -12.46
CA LEU A 32 -23.51 -16.02 -13.67
C LEU A 32 -22.32 -16.20 -14.64
N ASN A 33 -21.09 -16.24 -14.14
CA ASN A 33 -19.92 -16.46 -14.98
C ASN A 33 -19.92 -17.85 -15.61
N LEU A 34 -20.28 -18.89 -14.84
CA LEU A 34 -20.44 -20.24 -15.38
C LEU A 34 -21.59 -20.33 -16.40
N ALA A 35 -22.67 -19.57 -16.21
CA ALA A 35 -23.75 -19.51 -17.19
C ALA A 35 -23.26 -18.92 -18.52
N LEU A 36 -22.47 -17.83 -18.46
CA LEU A 36 -21.86 -17.22 -19.65
C LEU A 36 -20.92 -18.20 -20.38
N GLU A 37 -20.03 -18.89 -19.67
CA GLU A 37 -19.13 -19.89 -20.28
C GLU A 37 -19.90 -21.05 -20.93
N VAL A 38 -21.01 -21.48 -20.31
CA VAL A 38 -21.90 -22.50 -20.89
C VAL A 38 -22.57 -21.98 -22.16
N ASP A 39 -23.06 -20.74 -22.17
CA ASP A 39 -23.68 -20.12 -23.34
C ASP A 39 -22.67 -19.95 -24.49
N GLU A 40 -21.44 -19.48 -24.20
CA GLU A 40 -20.35 -19.38 -25.19
C GLU A 40 -20.01 -20.75 -25.81
N SER A 41 -19.96 -21.80 -24.98
CA SER A 41 -19.71 -23.18 -25.45
C SER A 41 -20.82 -23.70 -26.35
N ILE A 42 -22.08 -23.34 -26.05
CA ILE A 42 -23.23 -23.67 -26.89
C ILE A 42 -23.15 -22.94 -28.24
N GLU A 43 -22.76 -21.66 -28.24
CA GLU A 43 -22.57 -20.86 -29.45
C GLU A 43 -21.43 -21.40 -30.33
N GLU A 44 -20.33 -21.83 -29.73
CA GLU A 44 -19.23 -22.46 -30.46
C GLU A 44 -19.66 -23.75 -31.16
N CYS A 45 -20.41 -24.62 -30.46
CA CYS A 45 -20.89 -25.86 -31.04
C CYS A 45 -21.85 -25.59 -32.19
N ARG A 46 -22.73 -24.60 -32.05
CA ARG A 46 -23.61 -24.12 -33.13
C ARG A 46 -22.83 -23.63 -34.34
N THR A 47 -21.82 -22.80 -34.12
CA THR A 47 -20.99 -22.22 -35.19
C THR A 47 -20.19 -23.30 -35.94
N LYS A 48 -19.77 -24.35 -35.22
CA LYS A 48 -19.04 -25.50 -35.76
C LYS A 48 -19.96 -26.61 -36.33
N GLY A 49 -21.28 -26.43 -36.29
CA GLY A 49 -22.26 -27.42 -36.75
C GLY A 49 -22.25 -28.75 -35.97
N LYS A 50 -21.79 -28.72 -34.71
CA LYS A 50 -21.72 -29.90 -33.85
C LYS A 50 -22.96 -29.98 -32.96
N ASP A 51 -23.45 -31.20 -32.77
CA ASP A 51 -24.46 -31.46 -31.74
C ASP A 51 -23.87 -31.15 -30.37
N VAL A 52 -24.71 -30.55 -29.53
CA VAL A 52 -24.24 -30.12 -28.22
C VAL A 52 -24.61 -31.14 -27.17
N GLU A 53 -23.60 -31.72 -26.56
CA GLU A 53 -23.76 -32.74 -25.55
C GLU A 53 -23.89 -32.13 -24.16
N ILE A 54 -25.03 -32.38 -23.51
CA ILE A 54 -25.35 -31.81 -22.19
C ILE A 54 -24.40 -32.34 -21.11
N ASP A 55 -23.88 -33.56 -21.25
CA ASP A 55 -22.94 -34.12 -20.28
C ASP A 55 -21.56 -33.46 -20.38
N SER A 56 -21.13 -33.05 -21.58
CA SER A 56 -19.93 -32.21 -21.76
C SER A 56 -20.08 -30.86 -21.07
N LEU A 57 -21.25 -30.21 -21.17
CA LEU A 57 -21.52 -28.95 -20.45
C LEU A 57 -21.50 -29.13 -18.92
N LYS A 58 -21.97 -30.26 -18.40
CA LYS A 58 -21.89 -30.57 -16.96
C LYS A 58 -20.44 -30.80 -16.52
N GLU A 59 -19.64 -31.49 -17.33
CA GLU A 59 -18.21 -31.69 -17.05
C GLU A 59 -17.42 -30.38 -17.06
N LEU A 60 -17.75 -29.46 -17.99
CA LEU A 60 -17.20 -28.10 -17.99
C LEU A 60 -17.51 -27.39 -16.68
N VAL A 61 -18.76 -27.39 -16.24
CA VAL A 61 -19.16 -26.76 -14.96
C VAL A 61 -18.48 -27.42 -13.76
N LYS A 62 -18.33 -28.75 -13.78
CA LYS A 62 -17.66 -29.51 -12.71
C LYS A 62 -16.16 -29.18 -12.65
N SER A 63 -15.45 -29.25 -13.77
CA SER A 63 -14.03 -28.94 -13.85
C SER A 63 -13.70 -27.50 -13.46
N ARG A 64 -14.56 -26.53 -13.83
CA ARG A 64 -14.39 -25.12 -13.43
C ARG A 64 -14.55 -24.89 -11.93
N ARG A 65 -15.45 -25.62 -11.28
CA ARG A 65 -15.59 -25.59 -9.81
C ARG A 65 -14.39 -26.16 -9.08
N GLU A 66 -13.76 -27.18 -9.64
CA GLU A 66 -12.59 -27.84 -9.05
C GLU A 66 -11.31 -27.03 -9.28
N THR A 67 -11.19 -26.34 -10.42
CA THR A 67 -9.99 -25.58 -10.80
C THR A 67 -9.97 -24.13 -10.28
N THR A 68 -11.13 -23.50 -10.15
CA THR A 68 -11.21 -22.10 -9.71
C THR A 68 -11.81 -22.08 -8.30
N PRO A 69 -11.01 -21.84 -7.24
CA PRO A 69 -11.60 -21.60 -5.93
C PRO A 69 -12.56 -20.42 -6.05
N PRO A 70 -13.74 -20.47 -5.42
CA PRO A 70 -14.73 -19.41 -5.55
C PRO A 70 -14.09 -18.09 -5.14
N ARG A 71 -13.90 -17.18 -6.11
CA ARG A 71 -13.57 -15.79 -5.80
C ARG A 71 -14.80 -15.25 -5.07
N VAL A 72 -14.68 -15.08 -3.76
CA VAL A 72 -15.70 -14.40 -2.97
C VAL A 72 -15.69 -12.94 -3.43
N LEU A 73 -16.53 -12.61 -4.40
CA LEU A 73 -16.74 -11.24 -4.84
C LEU A 73 -17.45 -10.50 -3.70
N LYS A 74 -16.72 -9.67 -2.98
CA LYS A 74 -17.31 -8.74 -2.00
C LYS A 74 -17.97 -7.61 -2.77
N ILE A 75 -19.24 -7.34 -2.46
CA ILE A 75 -19.89 -6.10 -2.89
C ILE A 75 -19.11 -4.97 -2.21
N VAL A 76 -18.52 -4.09 -3.01
CA VAL A 76 -17.78 -2.93 -2.49
C VAL A 76 -18.78 -1.81 -2.26
N GLU A 77 -18.90 -1.37 -1.00
CA GLU A 77 -19.82 -0.29 -0.61
C GLU A 77 -19.09 1.06 -0.71
N LYS A 78 -19.84 2.16 -0.92
CA LYS A 78 -19.24 3.50 -1.14
C LYS A 78 -18.43 4.01 0.06
N ASP A 79 -18.72 3.48 1.23
CA ASP A 79 -18.10 3.75 2.52
C ASP A 79 -16.97 2.76 2.86
N ASP A 80 -16.63 1.83 1.97
CA ASP A 80 -15.48 0.95 2.15
C ASP A 80 -14.17 1.75 2.24
N LEU A 81 -13.32 1.36 3.18
CA LEU A 81 -12.06 2.03 3.49
C LEU A 81 -11.17 2.24 2.26
N ALA A 82 -11.08 1.25 1.37
CA ALA A 82 -10.33 1.35 0.11
C ALA A 82 -10.87 2.47 -0.80
N ILE A 83 -12.19 2.61 -0.93
CA ILE A 83 -12.80 3.66 -1.75
C ILE A 83 -12.53 5.03 -1.11
N LEU A 84 -12.72 5.16 0.20
CA LEU A 84 -12.46 6.42 0.92
C LEU A 84 -10.99 6.84 0.78
N TRP A 85 -10.07 5.89 0.87
CA TRP A 85 -8.65 6.11 0.68
C TRP A 85 -8.34 6.58 -0.75
N ASP A 86 -8.86 5.91 -1.77
CA ASP A 86 -8.60 6.26 -3.18
C ASP A 86 -9.17 7.65 -3.52
N ASN A 87 -10.34 7.99 -3.01
CA ASN A 87 -10.93 9.33 -3.17
C ASN A 87 -10.06 10.40 -2.51
N TYR A 88 -9.58 10.15 -1.29
CA TYR A 88 -8.70 11.04 -0.55
C TYR A 88 -7.38 11.28 -1.30
N VAL A 89 -6.74 10.21 -1.77
CA VAL A 89 -5.46 10.29 -2.50
C VAL A 89 -5.64 11.02 -3.84
N THR A 90 -6.70 10.70 -4.59
CA THR A 90 -6.98 11.34 -5.88
C THR A 90 -7.19 12.85 -5.71
N PHE A 91 -7.95 13.26 -4.70
CA PHE A 91 -8.17 14.67 -4.40
C PHE A 91 -6.87 15.40 -4.06
N HIS A 92 -6.10 14.90 -3.09
CA HIS A 92 -4.87 15.58 -2.65
C HIS A 92 -3.78 15.60 -3.73
N ARG A 93 -3.70 14.56 -4.57
CA ARG A 93 -2.81 14.55 -5.73
C ARG A 93 -3.22 15.59 -6.77
N SER A 94 -4.51 15.73 -7.05
CA SER A 94 -5.02 16.75 -7.98
C SER A 94 -4.73 18.19 -7.53
N LYS A 95 -4.64 18.40 -6.21
CA LYS A 95 -4.32 19.70 -5.61
C LYS A 95 -2.83 19.98 -5.49
N GLY A 96 -1.96 19.02 -5.83
CA GLY A 96 -0.52 19.15 -5.61
C GLY A 96 -0.17 19.34 -4.12
N ALA A 97 -0.98 18.80 -3.22
CA ALA A 97 -0.82 19.01 -1.78
C ALA A 97 0.38 18.25 -1.19
N TRP A 98 0.94 17.29 -1.93
CA TRP A 98 2.01 16.42 -1.46
C TRP A 98 3.17 16.38 -2.46
N GLU A 99 4.37 16.35 -1.90
CA GLU A 99 5.62 16.06 -2.59
C GLU A 99 5.59 14.67 -3.23
N GLU A 100 6.15 14.53 -4.43
CA GLU A 100 6.20 13.26 -5.16
C GLU A 100 6.89 12.16 -4.34
N THR A 101 7.93 12.51 -3.59
CA THR A 101 8.63 11.60 -2.67
C THR A 101 7.68 11.00 -1.62
N TYR A 102 6.77 11.81 -1.09
CA TYR A 102 5.81 11.39 -0.07
C TYR A 102 4.74 10.48 -0.67
N VAL A 103 4.31 10.77 -1.90
CA VAL A 103 3.34 9.94 -2.64
C VAL A 103 3.91 8.56 -2.92
N LEU A 104 5.12 8.48 -3.46
CA LEU A 104 5.76 7.21 -3.85
C LEU A 104 6.11 6.31 -2.65
N THR A 105 6.36 6.91 -1.49
CA THR A 105 6.78 6.18 -0.28
C THR A 105 5.61 5.97 0.67
N HIS A 106 5.16 7.00 1.37
CA HIS A 106 4.18 6.90 2.44
C HIS A 106 2.78 6.58 1.91
N ILE A 107 2.27 7.35 0.95
CA ILE A 107 0.91 7.17 0.42
C ILE A 107 0.77 5.81 -0.26
N LYS A 108 1.72 5.44 -1.12
CA LYS A 108 1.72 4.12 -1.78
C LYS A 108 1.77 2.97 -0.76
N THR A 109 2.58 3.09 0.28
CA THR A 109 2.68 2.06 1.33
C THR A 109 1.37 1.92 2.10
N VAL A 110 0.74 3.03 2.49
CA VAL A 110 -0.54 2.99 3.21
C VAL A 110 -1.66 2.48 2.30
N GLY A 111 -1.71 2.88 1.03
CA GLY A 111 -2.67 2.34 0.07
C GLY A 111 -2.54 0.83 -0.12
N SER A 112 -1.32 0.32 -0.21
CA SER A 112 -1.10 -1.15 -0.25
C SER A 112 -1.57 -1.85 1.04
N LEU A 113 -1.51 -1.19 2.20
CA LEU A 113 -2.01 -1.76 3.45
C LEU A 113 -3.53 -1.75 3.49
N VAL A 114 -4.16 -0.63 3.12
CA VAL A 114 -5.61 -0.52 3.06
C VAL A 114 -6.19 -1.60 2.13
N GLY A 115 -5.59 -1.81 0.95
CA GLY A 115 -6.01 -2.86 0.03
C GLY A 115 -5.79 -4.30 0.53
N LYS A 116 -4.88 -4.53 1.48
CA LYS A 116 -4.65 -5.84 2.11
C LYS A 116 -5.50 -6.06 3.36
N CYS A 117 -6.13 -5.01 3.88
CA CYS A 117 -6.93 -5.11 5.09
C CYS A 117 -8.18 -5.97 4.83
N PRO A 118 -8.42 -7.03 5.62
CA PRO A 118 -9.60 -7.88 5.44
C PRO A 118 -10.90 -7.18 5.86
N TYR A 119 -10.80 -6.15 6.72
CA TYR A 119 -11.89 -5.33 7.24
C TYR A 119 -11.95 -4.00 6.47
N GLN A 120 -13.03 -3.78 5.71
CA GLN A 120 -13.20 -2.57 4.89
C GLN A 120 -14.32 -1.66 5.42
N LYS A 121 -15.29 -2.23 6.14
CA LYS A 121 -16.41 -1.49 6.72
C LYS A 121 -16.00 -0.69 7.95
N LEU A 122 -16.53 0.53 8.09
CA LEU A 122 -16.16 1.48 9.14
C LEU A 122 -16.58 1.02 10.54
N GLU A 123 -17.63 0.20 10.65
CA GLU A 123 -18.12 -0.38 11.89
C GLU A 123 -17.07 -1.26 12.58
N ASN A 124 -16.19 -1.92 11.80
CA ASN A 124 -15.16 -2.83 12.27
C ASN A 124 -13.89 -2.08 12.74
N LYS A 125 -14.06 -0.95 13.42
CA LYS A 125 -12.97 -0.04 13.81
C LYS A 125 -11.93 -0.73 14.69
N GLN A 126 -12.36 -1.57 15.61
CA GLN A 126 -11.45 -2.27 16.54
C GLN A 126 -10.61 -3.31 15.80
N GLU A 127 -11.21 -4.00 14.84
CA GLU A 127 -10.59 -5.03 14.02
C GLU A 127 -9.59 -4.43 13.03
N ILE A 128 -9.90 -3.27 12.44
CA ILE A 128 -8.96 -2.51 11.59
C ILE A 128 -7.73 -2.11 12.39
N VAL A 129 -7.92 -1.54 13.58
CA VAL A 129 -6.81 -1.15 14.47
C VAL A 129 -6.01 -2.39 14.87
N ARG A 130 -6.66 -3.43 15.37
CA ARG A 130 -5.99 -4.67 15.78
C ARG A 130 -5.17 -5.27 14.64
N TRP A 131 -5.75 -5.40 13.44
CA TRP A 131 -5.05 -5.90 12.26
C TRP A 131 -3.82 -5.05 11.88
N LEU A 132 -3.90 -3.73 12.06
CA LEU A 132 -2.80 -2.83 11.74
C LEU A 132 -1.63 -2.95 12.74
N PHE A 133 -1.93 -3.27 14.00
CA PHE A 133 -0.96 -3.39 15.10
C PHE A 133 -0.44 -4.81 15.33
N ASP A 134 -1.16 -5.85 14.87
CA ASP A 134 -0.78 -7.27 15.03
C ASP A 134 0.38 -7.71 14.09
N ASP A 135 0.87 -6.84 13.21
CA ASP A 135 1.99 -7.15 12.31
C ASP A 135 3.34 -7.16 13.06
N PRO A 136 3.99 -8.32 13.25
CA PRO A 136 5.22 -8.43 14.05
C PRO A 136 6.42 -7.73 13.41
N LYS A 137 6.35 -7.39 12.10
CA LYS A 137 7.42 -6.71 11.39
C LYS A 137 7.38 -5.20 11.55
N ARG A 138 6.36 -4.66 12.22
CA ARG A 138 6.06 -3.23 12.26
C ARG A 138 6.12 -2.72 13.69
N SER A 139 6.87 -1.64 13.91
CA SER A 139 6.85 -0.99 15.21
C SER A 139 5.47 -0.36 15.49
N PRO A 140 5.01 -0.33 16.75
CA PRO A 140 3.75 0.32 17.11
C PRO A 140 3.68 1.76 16.61
N ALA A 141 4.79 2.52 16.72
CA ALA A 141 4.88 3.90 16.24
C ALA A 141 4.62 4.00 14.72
N THR A 142 5.17 3.07 13.94
CA THR A 142 4.90 2.99 12.50
C THR A 142 3.43 2.67 12.23
N SER A 143 2.82 1.77 13.00
CA SER A 143 1.40 1.44 12.91
C SER A 143 0.53 2.67 13.19
N LYS A 144 0.79 3.43 14.25
CA LYS A 144 0.04 4.66 14.55
C LYS A 144 0.23 5.74 13.50
N ASN A 145 1.44 5.93 12.97
CA ASN A 145 1.67 6.87 11.87
C ASN A 145 0.88 6.50 10.61
N ARG A 146 0.76 5.22 10.29
CA ARG A 146 -0.07 4.73 9.18
C ARG A 146 -1.56 4.91 9.48
N LEU A 147 -1.99 4.60 10.71
CA LEU A 147 -3.35 4.81 11.16
C LEU A 147 -3.75 6.29 11.05
N LYS A 148 -2.85 7.21 11.42
CA LYS A 148 -3.08 8.66 11.31
C LYS A 148 -3.47 9.08 9.89
N LEU A 149 -2.84 8.50 8.86
CA LEU A 149 -3.20 8.79 7.47
C LEU A 149 -4.56 8.19 7.08
N ILE A 150 -4.84 6.97 7.53
CA ILE A 150 -6.15 6.32 7.30
C ILE A 150 -7.26 7.15 7.96
N VAL A 151 -7.07 7.56 9.22
CA VAL A 151 -8.00 8.42 9.96
C VAL A 151 -8.17 9.78 9.27
N ALA A 152 -7.11 10.35 8.71
CA ALA A 152 -7.21 11.60 7.94
C ALA A 152 -8.08 11.44 6.68
N ALA A 153 -7.99 10.29 6.00
CA ALA A 153 -8.86 9.99 4.86
C ALA A 153 -10.33 9.86 5.26
N ILE A 154 -10.61 9.14 6.36
CA ILE A 154 -11.97 8.98 6.91
C ILE A 154 -12.52 10.34 7.37
N ASP A 155 -11.74 11.12 8.11
CA ASP A 155 -12.14 12.45 8.58
C ASP A 155 -12.43 13.39 7.42
N TRP A 156 -11.57 13.40 6.39
CA TRP A 156 -11.79 14.17 5.18
C TRP A 156 -13.10 13.76 4.48
N ALA A 157 -13.33 12.46 4.28
CA ALA A 157 -14.55 11.96 3.65
C ALA A 157 -15.80 12.35 4.45
N SER A 158 -15.72 12.32 5.78
CA SER A 158 -16.81 12.73 6.67
C SER A 158 -17.14 14.22 6.54
N LYS A 159 -16.11 15.07 6.37
CA LYS A 159 -16.27 16.52 6.16
C LYS A 159 -16.80 16.87 4.77
N GLN A 160 -16.50 16.06 3.76
CA GLN A 160 -17.06 16.19 2.41
C GLN A 160 -18.50 15.67 2.30
N GLY A 161 -19.07 15.10 3.38
CA GLY A 161 -20.41 14.53 3.38
C GLY A 161 -20.53 13.23 2.60
N GLN A 162 -19.42 12.55 2.31
CA GLN A 162 -19.41 11.24 1.63
C GLN A 162 -19.86 10.12 2.58
N ILE A 163 -19.54 10.27 3.86
CA ILE A 163 -19.94 9.38 4.96
C ILE A 163 -20.52 10.22 6.09
N SER A 164 -21.20 9.57 7.04
CA SER A 164 -21.74 10.26 8.20
C SER A 164 -20.63 10.83 9.10
N ARG A 165 -20.88 12.03 9.63
CA ARG A 165 -19.89 12.82 10.40
C ARG A 165 -19.40 12.11 11.66
N HIS A 166 -20.22 11.24 12.25
CA HIS A 166 -19.85 10.50 13.47
C HIS A 166 -18.62 9.62 13.24
N TRP A 167 -18.45 9.01 12.05
CA TRP A 167 -17.30 8.16 11.75
C TRP A 167 -15.97 8.92 11.81
N GLY A 168 -15.91 10.14 11.27
CA GLY A 168 -14.69 10.96 11.35
C GLY A 168 -14.32 11.36 12.78
N ILE A 169 -15.31 11.54 13.66
CA ILE A 169 -15.11 11.84 15.08
C ILE A 169 -14.62 10.58 15.81
N GLU A 170 -15.32 9.45 15.66
CA GLU A 170 -14.98 8.20 16.35
C GLU A 170 -13.55 7.70 16.03
N TYR A 171 -13.13 7.78 14.76
CA TYR A 171 -11.78 7.36 14.37
C TYR A 171 -10.68 8.31 14.87
N ARG A 172 -11.01 9.59 15.05
CA ARG A 172 -10.09 10.59 15.64
C ARG A 172 -9.91 10.34 17.13
N ASP A 173 -11.02 10.17 17.85
CA ASP A 173 -11.00 9.87 19.29
C ASP A 173 -10.27 8.55 19.55
N LEU A 174 -10.47 7.55 18.67
CA LEU A 174 -9.73 6.29 18.71
C LEU A 174 -8.23 6.50 18.52
N LEU A 175 -7.80 7.29 17.54
CA LEU A 175 -6.38 7.61 17.34
C LEU A 175 -5.74 8.31 18.55
N GLU A 176 -6.47 9.22 19.19
CA GLU A 176 -6.04 9.96 20.38
C GLU A 176 -5.95 9.04 21.61
N SER A 177 -6.89 8.11 21.76
CA SER A 177 -6.90 7.11 22.83
C SER A 177 -5.72 6.13 22.77
N ILE A 178 -5.13 5.92 21.59
CA ILE A 178 -3.96 5.06 21.42
C ILE A 178 -2.72 5.77 21.98
N SER A 179 -2.50 5.60 23.27
CA SER A 179 -1.22 5.85 23.91
C SER A 179 -0.24 4.76 23.49
N ILE A 180 0.56 5.07 22.47
CA ILE A 180 1.83 4.37 22.34
C ILE A 180 2.67 5.02 23.41
N LYS A 181 2.97 4.25 24.46
CA LYS A 181 4.26 4.42 25.11
C LYS A 181 5.23 4.33 23.96
N THR A 182 5.71 5.48 23.48
CA THR A 182 7.03 5.53 22.90
C THR A 182 7.87 4.70 23.86
N CYS A 183 8.91 4.04 23.40
CA CYS A 183 10.00 3.83 24.33
C CYS A 183 10.50 5.24 24.67
N GLN A 184 9.74 5.98 25.49
CA GLN A 184 10.24 6.85 26.50
C GLN A 184 11.19 5.90 27.21
N SER A 185 12.46 6.04 26.85
CA SER A 185 13.48 6.00 27.87
C SER A 185 12.87 6.63 29.13
N PRO A 186 13.09 6.10 30.35
CA PRO A 186 12.63 6.71 31.59
C PRO A 186 13.00 8.20 31.78
N ASN A 187 13.75 8.77 30.84
CA ASN A 187 14.10 10.17 30.74
C ASN A 187 13.38 10.79 29.52
N ASP A 188 12.25 11.47 29.71
CA ASP A 188 11.76 12.43 28.70
C ASP A 188 12.51 13.79 28.79
N GLU A 189 13.57 13.85 29.61
CA GLU A 189 14.62 14.87 29.53
C GLU A 189 15.62 14.59 28.38
N ASP A 190 15.48 13.47 27.65
CA ASP A 190 16.47 12.93 26.71
C ASP A 190 16.10 13.04 25.21
N GLU A 191 15.24 13.97 24.79
CA GLU A 191 15.30 14.44 23.38
C GLU A 191 16.70 15.01 23.04
N SER A 192 17.52 15.28 24.07
CA SER A 192 18.93 15.62 24.03
C SER A 192 19.94 14.46 24.07
N ASN A 193 19.53 13.19 24.22
CA ASN A 193 20.46 12.04 24.27
C ASN A 193 20.62 11.32 22.91
N ILE A 194 20.53 12.06 21.81
CA ILE A 194 21.17 11.59 20.57
C ILE A 194 22.67 11.62 20.85
N GLU A 195 23.29 10.44 21.01
CA GLU A 195 24.74 10.33 21.07
C GLU A 195 25.32 10.88 19.77
N ILE A 196 25.85 12.09 19.83
CA ILE A 196 26.54 12.75 18.74
C ILE A 196 28.02 12.34 18.77
N PHE A 197 28.60 12.16 17.59
CA PHE A 197 30.03 11.94 17.49
C PHE A 197 30.80 13.18 17.94
N SER A 198 31.76 12.98 18.83
CA SER A 198 32.80 13.98 19.10
C SER A 198 33.64 14.23 17.86
N VAL A 199 34.31 15.39 17.81
CA VAL A 199 35.22 15.74 16.71
C VAL A 199 36.29 14.66 16.50
N LYS A 200 36.81 14.09 17.60
CA LYS A 200 37.82 13.02 17.53
C LYS A 200 37.26 11.77 16.86
N GLU A 201 36.04 11.36 17.20
CA GLU A 201 35.37 10.21 16.60
C GLU A 201 35.09 10.43 15.12
N VAL A 202 34.65 11.63 14.73
CA VAL A 202 34.45 11.97 13.30
C VAL A 202 35.76 11.81 12.52
N TYR A 203 36.89 12.30 13.02
CA TYR A 203 38.18 12.12 12.35
C TYR A 203 38.62 10.66 12.30
N GLN A 204 38.32 9.85 13.31
CA GLN A 204 38.56 8.41 13.28
C GLN A 204 37.72 7.70 12.21
N ILE A 205 36.44 8.07 12.07
CA ILE A 205 35.55 7.57 11.02
C ILE A 205 36.09 7.95 9.63
N LEU A 206 36.49 9.21 9.46
CA LEU A 206 37.05 9.71 8.21
C LEU A 206 38.35 8.98 7.83
N GLU A 207 39.24 8.72 8.79
CA GLU A 207 40.48 7.97 8.54
C GLU A 207 40.18 6.50 8.20
N ALA A 208 39.21 5.88 8.88
CA ALA A 208 38.76 4.52 8.55
C ALA A 208 38.19 4.43 7.13
N LEU A 209 37.39 5.41 6.70
CA LEU A 209 36.92 5.51 5.32
C LEU A 209 38.09 5.65 4.35
N LYS A 210 39.00 6.60 4.60
CA LYS A 210 40.15 6.89 3.74
C LYS A 210 41.09 5.69 3.54
N THR A 211 41.29 4.89 4.60
CA THR A 211 42.21 3.75 4.62
C THR A 211 41.56 2.41 4.27
N ASP A 212 40.27 2.39 3.93
CA ASP A 212 39.51 1.17 3.71
C ASP A 212 39.43 0.24 4.95
N CYS A 213 39.70 0.77 6.14
CA CYS A 213 39.62 0.04 7.41
C CYS A 213 38.16 -0.25 7.79
N PHE A 214 37.86 -1.47 8.25
CA PHE A 214 36.51 -1.94 8.62
C PHE A 214 35.50 -2.10 7.47
N SER A 215 35.95 -2.25 6.22
CA SER A 215 35.03 -2.52 5.10
C SER A 215 34.33 -3.89 5.26
N ARG A 216 33.01 -3.87 5.46
CA ARG A 216 32.17 -5.06 5.64
C ARG A 216 31.77 -5.72 4.32
N PHE A 217 31.72 -4.96 3.22
CA PHE A 217 31.21 -5.40 1.93
C PHE A 217 32.31 -5.45 0.87
N LYS A 218 32.06 -6.18 -0.23
CA LYS A 218 32.96 -6.18 -1.39
C LYS A 218 32.97 -4.78 -2.03
N GLY A 219 34.02 -4.02 -1.74
CA GLY A 219 34.22 -2.67 -2.28
C GLY A 219 35.16 -1.85 -1.39
N LYS A 220 35.75 -0.81 -1.99
CA LYS A 220 36.52 0.21 -1.26
C LYS A 220 35.55 1.30 -0.81
N HIS A 221 35.47 1.57 0.48
CA HIS A 221 34.65 2.68 1.00
C HIS A 221 35.41 4.02 1.00
N SER A 222 36.70 4.02 0.68
CA SER A 222 37.51 5.21 0.46
C SER A 222 36.94 6.16 -0.61
N GLN A 223 36.13 5.64 -1.53
CA GLN A 223 35.36 6.47 -2.47
C GLN A 223 34.38 7.43 -1.79
N TYR A 224 33.85 7.09 -0.61
CA TYR A 224 32.92 7.93 0.15
C TYR A 224 33.62 8.95 1.06
N TYR A 225 34.94 8.85 1.25
CA TYR A 225 35.68 9.74 2.15
C TYR A 225 35.44 11.22 1.84
N LYS A 226 35.63 11.63 0.58
CA LYS A 226 35.46 13.03 0.17
C LYS A 226 34.02 13.52 0.37
N TYR A 227 33.04 12.65 0.12
CA TYR A 227 31.63 12.95 0.30
C TYR A 227 31.27 13.15 1.78
N VAL A 228 31.65 12.22 2.65
CA VAL A 228 31.39 12.33 4.10
C VAL A 228 32.13 13.51 4.71
N TYR A 229 33.38 13.74 4.29
CA TYR A 229 34.17 14.90 4.71
C TYR A 229 33.50 16.22 4.31
N PHE A 230 32.99 16.29 3.08
CA PHE A 230 32.28 17.47 2.59
C PHE A 230 31.00 17.76 3.38
N CYS A 231 30.17 16.73 3.64
CA CYS A 231 28.97 16.88 4.46
C CYS A 231 29.30 17.32 5.89
N TRP A 232 30.36 16.77 6.48
CA TRP A 232 30.84 17.18 7.81
C TRP A 232 31.30 18.64 7.82
N LEU A 233 32.07 19.07 6.80
CA LEU A 233 32.62 20.42 6.73
C LEU A 233 31.55 21.49 6.49
N THR A 234 30.52 21.17 5.72
CA THR A 234 29.52 22.14 5.26
C THR A 234 28.20 22.07 6.01
N GLY A 235 27.92 20.95 6.69
CA GLY A 235 26.63 20.69 7.34
C GLY A 235 25.46 20.50 6.37
N CYS A 236 25.72 20.39 5.06
CA CYS A 236 24.65 20.20 4.07
C CYS A 236 24.01 18.81 4.20
N ARG A 237 22.76 18.69 3.79
CA ARG A 237 22.08 17.39 3.76
C ARG A 237 22.68 16.51 2.66
N PRO A 238 22.68 15.17 2.83
CA PRO A 238 23.05 14.21 1.79
C PRO A 238 22.46 14.51 0.40
N SER A 239 21.17 14.89 0.36
CA SER A 239 20.46 15.21 -0.87
C SER A 239 21.00 16.47 -1.57
N GLU A 240 21.44 17.46 -0.79
CA GLU A 240 22.00 18.72 -1.30
C GLU A 240 23.41 18.48 -1.83
N ALA A 241 24.24 17.70 -1.12
CA ALA A 241 25.58 17.33 -1.55
C ALA A 241 25.59 16.58 -2.90
N ILE A 242 24.66 15.65 -3.09
CA ILE A 242 24.55 14.86 -4.33
C ILE A 242 24.02 15.70 -5.50
N ALA A 243 23.24 16.74 -5.23
CA ALA A 243 22.69 17.65 -6.24
C ALA A 243 23.64 18.80 -6.61
N LEU A 244 24.75 18.99 -5.88
CA LEU A 244 25.64 20.12 -6.09
C LEU A 244 26.26 20.13 -7.49
N LYS A 245 26.10 21.25 -8.20
CA LYS A 245 26.67 21.51 -9.52
C LYS A 245 27.81 22.51 -9.42
N TRP A 246 28.80 22.40 -10.31
CA TRP A 246 29.98 23.29 -10.33
C TRP A 246 29.64 24.77 -10.53
N GLU A 247 28.57 25.08 -11.26
CA GLU A 247 28.07 26.45 -11.44
C GLU A 247 27.66 27.13 -10.12
N ASN A 248 27.38 26.34 -9.08
CA ASN A 248 27.00 26.82 -7.75
C ASN A 248 28.19 26.88 -6.78
N VAL A 249 29.42 26.66 -7.27
CA VAL A 249 30.65 26.71 -6.48
C VAL A 249 31.53 27.87 -6.95
N ASP A 250 31.67 28.90 -6.12
CA ASP A 250 32.58 30.02 -6.36
C ASP A 250 33.81 29.89 -5.46
N LEU A 251 34.86 29.26 -5.99
CA LEU A 251 36.13 29.08 -5.27
C LEU A 251 36.89 30.40 -5.05
N SER A 252 36.64 31.42 -5.86
CA SER A 252 37.28 32.73 -5.69
C SER A 252 36.74 33.48 -4.47
N LYS A 253 35.46 33.24 -4.15
CA LYS A 253 34.77 33.82 -2.99
C LYS A 253 34.58 32.84 -1.84
N ASN A 254 35.12 31.63 -1.95
CA ASN A 254 34.92 30.53 -0.99
C ASN A 254 33.43 30.31 -0.65
N ASN A 255 32.56 30.34 -1.66
CA ASN A 255 31.12 30.25 -1.48
C ASN A 255 30.53 29.04 -2.24
N ILE A 256 29.61 28.34 -1.59
CA ILE A 256 28.86 27.22 -2.16
C ILE A 256 27.38 27.51 -1.97
N LYS A 257 26.61 27.47 -3.06
CA LYS A 257 25.17 27.65 -3.05
C LYS A 257 24.45 26.30 -3.13
N PHE A 258 23.74 25.93 -2.06
CA PHE A 258 22.81 24.80 -2.08
C PHE A 258 21.42 25.28 -2.48
N CYS A 259 20.94 24.91 -3.66
CA CYS A 259 19.63 25.31 -4.17
C CYS A 259 18.80 24.16 -4.75
N GLU A 260 19.35 22.95 -4.78
CA GLU A 260 18.68 21.76 -5.29
C GLU A 260 18.94 20.58 -4.33
N GLY A 261 18.07 19.58 -4.37
CA GLY A 261 18.23 18.33 -3.63
C GLY A 261 17.88 17.11 -4.49
N ARG A 262 18.68 16.05 -4.41
CA ARG A 262 18.46 14.81 -5.15
C ARG A 262 18.23 13.65 -4.19
N VAL A 263 17.10 12.96 -4.34
CA VAL A 263 16.72 11.85 -3.47
C VAL A 263 16.23 10.64 -4.27
N ASN A 264 16.47 9.44 -3.73
CA ASN A 264 15.88 8.21 -4.27
C ASN A 264 14.60 7.91 -3.51
N ALA A 265 13.46 7.99 -4.20
CA ALA A 265 12.16 7.58 -3.68
C ALA A 265 11.71 6.31 -4.40
N SER A 266 11.77 5.17 -3.71
CA SER A 266 11.28 3.88 -4.21
C SER A 266 11.88 3.46 -5.56
N GLY A 267 13.17 3.74 -5.78
CA GLY A 267 13.88 3.41 -7.02
C GLY A 267 13.84 4.50 -8.09
N GLN A 268 13.11 5.59 -7.85
CA GLN A 268 13.06 6.75 -8.75
C GLN A 268 13.90 7.90 -8.17
N ILE A 269 14.67 8.54 -9.02
CA ILE A 269 15.44 9.72 -8.67
C ILE A 269 14.51 10.94 -8.81
N ILE A 270 14.34 11.68 -7.72
CA ILE A 270 13.59 12.93 -7.67
C ILE A 270 14.56 14.07 -7.37
N GLU A 271 14.45 15.12 -8.18
CA GLU A 271 15.15 16.40 -8.01
C GLU A 271 14.17 17.41 -7.42
N LYS A 272 14.63 18.19 -6.44
CA LYS A 272 13.87 19.21 -5.71
C LYS A 272 14.60 20.53 -5.77
#